data_AF-A0A4S2B2N3-F1
#
_entry.id   AF-A0A4S2B2N3-F1
#
_cell.length_a   1.000
_cell.length_b   1.000
_cell.length_c   1.000
_cell.angle_alpha   90.00
_cell.angle_beta   90.00
_cell.angle_gamma   90.00
#
_symmetry.space_group_name_H-M   'P 1'
#
loop_
_entity.id
_entity.type
_entity.pdbx_description
1 polymer ?
#
loop_
_entity_poly.entity_id
_entity_poly.type
_entity_poly.pdbx_seq_one_letter_code
_entity_poly.pdbx_strand_id
1 'polypeptide(L)'
;MMTRNSALDKFLLSRKFIVCIIVLQFILLPIATKGFRWENIGDLIIYTLSHALIQGMYPYAWTFQIVSLVMLMLLVLRRVTMSRWFMFYVGGCYVLYAIVQNVAVTDKYGFSIVTVNVVMMLLVALLWMREAWRGSSRLTFGNLNRRTAWLIPVALFCLWWPMDMMRGAEPDFSPIHLFAGGSAMAFCPMTPVFLVLLLLSKENIDLTLLRVTALVGFIIGCYNMGNFATDAGFYLGLYHLPLVGISLYALLKSKRKNKI
;
A
#
# COMPACT_ATOMS: atom_id res chain seq x y z
N MET A 1 6.46 19.66 5.58
CA MET A 1 5.14 18.99 5.52
C MET A 1 4.13 20.06 5.86
N MET A 2 3.05 20.09 5.10
CA MET A 2 2.03 21.11 5.23
C MET A 2 0.87 20.51 6.04
N THR A 3 0.54 21.13 7.17
CA THR A 3 -0.72 20.89 7.87
C THR A 3 -1.74 21.86 7.31
N ARG A 4 -2.90 21.35 6.90
CA ARG A 4 -3.94 22.16 6.26
C ARG A 4 -5.18 22.24 7.13
N ASN A 5 -5.85 23.38 7.05
CA ASN A 5 -6.84 23.82 8.03
C ASN A 5 -8.30 23.48 7.64
N SER A 6 -8.52 22.50 6.75
CA SER A 6 -9.86 22.02 6.43
C SER A 6 -10.42 21.15 7.57
N ALA A 7 -11.74 21.15 7.78
CA ALA A 7 -12.38 20.32 8.81
C ALA A 7 -12.06 18.83 8.62
N LEU A 8 -12.00 18.38 7.36
CA LEU A 8 -11.65 17.01 7.00
C LEU A 8 -10.18 16.69 7.33
N ASP A 9 -9.22 17.57 7.02
CA ASP A 9 -7.82 17.34 7.38
C ASP A 9 -7.62 17.34 8.91
N LYS A 10 -8.34 18.20 9.64
CA LYS A 10 -8.35 18.18 11.11
C LYS A 10 -8.87 16.85 11.65
N PHE A 11 -9.95 16.32 11.07
CA PHE A 11 -10.49 15.00 11.45
C PHE A 11 -9.49 13.88 11.16
N LEU A 12 -8.98 13.79 9.92
CA LEU A 12 -8.05 12.74 9.49
C LEU A 12 -6.71 12.75 10.25
N LEU A 13 -6.28 13.91 10.75
CA LEU A 13 -5.09 14.02 11.59
C LEU A 13 -5.36 13.78 13.09
N SER A 14 -6.63 13.69 13.50
CA SER A 14 -7.03 13.55 14.91
C SER A 14 -6.95 12.11 15.41
N ARG A 15 -6.95 11.96 16.74
CA ARG A 15 -7.11 10.64 17.39
C ARG A 15 -8.47 10.01 17.09
N LYS A 16 -9.50 10.84 16.84
CA LYS A 16 -10.86 10.35 16.52
C LYS A 16 -10.86 9.55 15.22
N PHE A 17 -10.08 9.95 14.23
CA PHE A 17 -9.94 9.19 12.99
C PHE A 17 -9.24 7.84 13.21
N ILE A 18 -8.20 7.78 14.06
CA ILE A 18 -7.56 6.51 14.41
C ILE A 18 -8.55 5.58 15.12
N VAL A 19 -9.34 6.09 16.05
CA VAL A 19 -10.39 5.29 16.70
C VAL A 19 -11.43 4.83 15.66
N CYS A 20 -11.86 5.73 14.78
CA CYS A 20 -12.79 5.41 13.70
C CYS A 20 -12.27 4.28 12.81
N ILE A 21 -11.01 4.34 12.36
CA ILE A 21 -10.45 3.29 11.47
C ILE A 21 -10.31 1.95 12.19
N ILE A 22 -10.06 1.94 13.50
CA ILE A 22 -10.01 0.72 14.32
C ILE A 22 -11.42 0.14 14.47
N VAL A 23 -12.40 0.97 14.80
CA VAL A 23 -13.81 0.55 14.93
C VAL A 23 -14.34 0.02 13.60
N LEU A 24 -13.97 0.63 12.47
CA LEU A 24 -14.34 0.16 11.14
C LEU A 24 -13.87 -1.27 10.84
N GLN A 25 -12.78 -1.76 11.47
CA GLN A 25 -12.32 -3.14 11.30
C GLN A 25 -13.33 -4.17 11.82
N PHE A 26 -14.15 -3.80 12.80
CA PHE A 26 -15.16 -4.68 13.39
C PHE A 26 -16.55 -4.51 12.77
N ILE A 27 -16.80 -3.36 12.12
CA ILE A 27 -18.08 -3.06 11.49
C ILE A 27 -18.11 -3.53 10.03
N LEU A 28 -17.02 -3.32 9.29
CA LEU A 28 -16.93 -3.64 7.86
C LEU A 28 -16.51 -5.11 7.64
N LEU A 29 -17.40 -6.02 8.03
CA LEU A 29 -17.24 -7.45 7.80
C LEU A 29 -17.17 -7.78 6.30
N PRO A 30 -16.44 -8.85 5.90
CA PRO A 30 -16.42 -9.30 4.51
C PRO A 30 -17.83 -9.71 4.07
N ILE A 31 -18.11 -9.47 2.79
CA ILE A 31 -19.38 -9.84 2.17
C ILE A 31 -19.18 -11.00 1.21
N ALA A 32 -20.16 -11.88 1.10
CA ALA A 32 -20.21 -12.95 0.12
C ALA A 32 -21.64 -13.17 -0.35
N THR A 33 -21.84 -13.50 -1.63
CA THR A 33 -23.17 -13.77 -2.18
C THR A 33 -23.72 -15.14 -1.78
N LYS A 34 -22.85 -16.12 -1.52
CA LYS A 34 -23.25 -17.43 -0.99
C LYS A 34 -23.08 -17.44 0.53
N GLY A 35 -23.99 -18.13 1.21
CA GLY A 35 -24.01 -18.20 2.67
C GLY A 35 -22.72 -18.77 3.23
N PHE A 36 -22.20 -18.12 4.28
CA PHE A 36 -21.11 -18.62 5.09
C PHE A 36 -21.49 -18.49 6.56
N ARG A 37 -20.83 -19.29 7.40
CA ARG A 37 -21.00 -19.27 8.85
C ARG A 37 -20.13 -18.16 9.44
N TRP A 38 -20.70 -17.33 10.31
CA TRP A 38 -19.99 -16.22 10.96
C TRP A 38 -18.78 -16.69 11.78
N GLU A 39 -18.77 -17.94 12.25
CA GLU A 39 -17.60 -18.50 12.94
C GLU A 39 -16.38 -18.64 12.02
N ASN A 40 -16.59 -18.72 10.69
CA ASN A 40 -15.55 -18.96 9.68
C ASN A 40 -15.21 -17.70 8.86
N ILE A 41 -15.45 -16.49 9.42
CA ILE A 41 -15.10 -15.22 8.75
C ILE A 41 -13.62 -15.18 8.35
N GLY A 42 -12.72 -15.67 9.21
CA GLY A 42 -11.29 -15.72 8.92
C GLY A 42 -10.99 -16.53 7.66
N ASP A 43 -11.59 -17.71 7.53
CA ASP A 43 -11.45 -18.58 6.36
C ASP A 43 -12.00 -17.93 5.09
N LEU A 44 -13.13 -17.20 5.20
CA LEU A 44 -13.67 -16.44 4.08
C LEU A 44 -12.67 -15.38 3.59
N ILE A 45 -12.02 -14.65 4.49
CA ILE A 45 -11.02 -13.64 4.15
C ILE A 45 -9.82 -14.30 3.46
N ILE A 46 -9.23 -15.33 4.07
CA ILE A 46 -8.07 -16.04 3.51
C ILE A 46 -8.40 -16.64 2.14
N TYR A 47 -9.59 -17.25 2.00
CA TYR A 47 -10.02 -17.84 0.74
C TYR A 47 -10.26 -16.76 -0.34
N THR A 48 -10.89 -15.65 0.02
CA THR A 48 -11.12 -14.52 -0.90
C THR A 48 -9.80 -13.92 -1.38
N LEU A 49 -8.83 -13.71 -0.48
CA LEU A 49 -7.52 -13.15 -0.86
C LEU A 49 -6.69 -14.12 -1.71
N SER A 50 -6.75 -15.43 -1.43
CA SER A 50 -6.02 -16.44 -2.21
C SER A 50 -6.62 -16.66 -3.61
N HIS A 51 -7.93 -16.43 -3.79
CA HIS A 51 -8.62 -16.55 -5.09
C HIS A 51 -9.02 -15.19 -5.67
N ALA A 52 -8.39 -14.10 -5.21
CA ALA A 52 -8.69 -12.76 -5.67
C ALA A 52 -8.37 -12.60 -7.16
N LEU A 53 -9.00 -11.61 -7.80
CA LEU A 53 -8.81 -11.31 -9.23
C LEU A 53 -7.34 -11.13 -9.63
N ILE A 54 -6.46 -10.75 -8.69
CA ILE A 54 -5.01 -10.65 -8.91
C ILE A 54 -4.40 -11.94 -9.46
N GLN A 55 -4.92 -13.11 -9.09
CA GLN A 55 -4.39 -14.41 -9.54
C GLN A 55 -4.46 -14.54 -11.07
N GLY A 56 -5.55 -14.06 -11.67
CA GLY A 56 -5.70 -14.04 -13.13
C GLY A 56 -4.87 -12.96 -13.83
N MET A 57 -4.28 -12.03 -13.08
CA MET A 57 -3.50 -10.91 -13.61
C MET A 57 -1.99 -11.15 -13.62
N TYR A 58 -1.49 -12.20 -12.95
CA TYR A 58 -0.06 -12.53 -12.93
C TYR A 58 0.60 -12.68 -14.32
N PRO A 59 -0.04 -13.23 -15.35
CA PRO A 59 0.54 -13.24 -16.71
C PRO A 59 0.85 -11.84 -17.26
N TYR A 60 0.18 -10.80 -16.75
CA TYR A 60 0.35 -9.41 -17.14
C TYR A 60 1.19 -8.61 -16.14
N ALA A 61 1.75 -9.24 -15.09
CA ALA A 61 2.53 -8.59 -14.03
C ALA A 61 3.64 -7.68 -14.57
N TRP A 62 4.37 -8.16 -15.58
CA TRP A 62 5.44 -7.43 -16.24
C TRP A 62 4.99 -6.07 -16.80
N THR A 63 3.73 -5.94 -17.25
CA THR A 63 3.21 -4.67 -17.78
C THR A 63 3.10 -3.63 -16.66
N PHE A 64 2.53 -4.00 -15.51
CA PHE A 64 2.43 -3.14 -14.34
C PHE A 64 3.80 -2.77 -13.81
N GLN A 65 4.74 -3.72 -13.83
CA GLN A 65 6.10 -3.53 -13.39
C GLN A 65 6.85 -2.52 -14.27
N ILE A 66 6.81 -2.68 -15.59
CA ILE A 66 7.42 -1.73 -16.54
C ILE A 66 6.78 -0.34 -16.39
N VAL A 67 5.46 -0.25 -16.30
CA VAL A 67 4.77 1.04 -16.11
C VAL A 67 5.23 1.71 -14.80
N SER A 68 5.33 0.95 -13.70
CA SER A 68 5.85 1.45 -12.42
C SER A 68 7.27 1.98 -12.55
N LEU A 69 8.17 1.21 -13.19
CA LEU A 69 9.56 1.62 -13.44
C LEU A 69 9.64 2.89 -14.28
N VAL A 70 8.87 2.99 -15.35
CA VAL A 70 8.81 4.18 -16.21
C VAL A 70 8.30 5.38 -15.39
N MET A 71 7.23 5.22 -14.62
CA MET A 71 6.69 6.30 -13.79
C MET A 71 7.69 6.76 -12.72
N LEU A 72 8.40 5.83 -12.08
CA LEU A 72 9.47 6.14 -11.12
C LEU A 72 10.66 6.82 -11.80
N MET A 73 11.09 6.34 -12.97
CA MET A 73 12.17 6.94 -13.76
C MET A 73 11.82 8.38 -14.18
N LEU A 74 10.61 8.59 -14.71
CA LEU A 74 10.11 9.92 -15.09
C LEU A 74 10.03 10.85 -13.87
N LEU A 75 9.65 10.33 -12.70
CA LEU A 75 9.66 11.09 -11.46
C LEU A 75 11.09 11.47 -11.04
N VAL A 76 12.07 10.57 -11.16
CA VAL A 76 13.47 10.87 -10.80
C VAL A 76 14.08 11.93 -11.73
N LEU A 77 13.81 11.82 -13.04
CA LEU A 77 14.35 12.70 -14.07
C LEU A 77 13.70 14.08 -14.10
N ARG A 78 12.36 14.15 -14.02
CA ARG A 78 11.60 15.40 -14.18
C ARG A 78 10.99 15.95 -12.88
N ARG A 79 11.10 15.20 -11.78
CA ARG A 79 10.78 15.60 -10.39
C ARG A 79 9.47 16.36 -10.25
N VAL A 80 9.55 17.69 -10.14
CA VAL A 80 8.41 18.57 -9.87
C VAL A 80 7.38 18.50 -10.99
N THR A 81 7.80 18.47 -12.27
CA THR A 81 6.90 18.43 -13.43
C THR A 81 6.06 17.15 -13.47
N MET A 82 6.66 16.02 -13.06
CA MET A 82 5.99 14.71 -13.07
C MET A 82 5.35 14.35 -11.73
N SER A 83 5.53 15.14 -10.68
CA SER A 83 4.97 14.87 -9.34
C SER A 83 3.45 14.68 -9.38
N ARG A 84 2.76 15.56 -10.12
CA ARG A 84 1.30 15.53 -10.24
C ARG A 84 0.80 14.26 -10.93
N TRP A 85 1.39 13.93 -12.08
CA TRP A 85 1.03 12.74 -12.86
C TRP A 85 1.36 11.45 -12.11
N PHE A 86 2.49 11.44 -11.41
CA PHE A 86 2.86 10.33 -10.54
C PHE A 86 1.83 10.13 -9.41
N MET A 87 1.33 11.20 -8.80
CA MET A 87 0.29 11.08 -7.76
C MET A 87 -1.03 10.53 -8.31
N PHE A 88 -1.44 10.90 -9.52
CA PHE A 88 -2.59 10.28 -10.19
C PHE A 88 -2.37 8.79 -10.44
N TYR A 89 -1.18 8.43 -10.93
CA TYR A 89 -0.79 7.04 -11.12
C TYR A 89 -0.90 6.24 -9.81
N VAL A 90 -0.31 6.74 -8.71
CA VAL A 90 -0.38 6.08 -7.40
C VAL A 90 -1.83 5.96 -6.91
N GLY A 91 -2.64 7.00 -7.09
CA GLY A 91 -4.08 6.94 -6.79
C GLY A 91 -4.79 5.83 -7.57
N GLY A 92 -4.51 5.72 -8.87
CA GLY A 92 -5.02 4.65 -9.74
C GLY A 92 -4.57 3.27 -9.31
N CYS A 93 -3.30 3.10 -8.93
CA CYS A 93 -2.78 1.87 -8.35
C CYS A 93 -3.57 1.46 -7.10
N TYR A 94 -3.84 2.39 -6.17
CA TYR A 94 -4.62 2.07 -4.98
C TYR A 94 -6.08 1.68 -5.27
N VAL A 95 -6.71 2.27 -6.29
CA VAL A 95 -8.04 1.81 -6.75
C VAL A 95 -7.94 0.38 -7.29
N LEU A 96 -6.93 0.10 -8.10
CA LEU A 96 -6.70 -1.23 -8.65
C LEU A 96 -6.46 -2.24 -7.52
N TYR A 97 -5.61 -1.92 -6.56
CA TYR A 97 -5.33 -2.78 -5.40
C TYR A 97 -6.58 -3.06 -4.58
N ALA A 98 -7.43 -2.04 -4.36
CA ALA A 98 -8.67 -2.20 -3.63
C ALA A 98 -9.54 -3.29 -4.26
N ILE A 99 -9.72 -3.27 -5.58
CA ILE A 99 -10.60 -4.22 -6.26
C ILE A 99 -9.89 -5.55 -6.52
N VAL A 100 -8.74 -5.51 -7.19
CA VAL A 100 -8.08 -6.70 -7.73
C VAL A 100 -7.55 -7.64 -6.62
N GLN A 101 -7.13 -7.11 -5.47
CA GLN A 101 -6.61 -7.95 -4.38
C GLN A 101 -7.67 -8.36 -3.36
N ASN A 102 -8.84 -7.71 -3.31
CA ASN A 102 -9.81 -7.93 -2.24
C ASN A 102 -11.16 -8.44 -2.73
N VAL A 103 -11.34 -8.62 -4.04
CA VAL A 103 -12.55 -9.19 -4.65
C VAL A 103 -12.20 -10.53 -5.28
N ALA A 104 -13.05 -11.53 -5.05
CA ALA A 104 -12.96 -12.83 -5.70
C ALA A 104 -14.34 -13.27 -6.22
N VAL A 105 -14.34 -14.06 -7.28
CA VAL A 105 -15.54 -14.75 -7.79
C VAL A 105 -15.21 -16.23 -7.85
N THR A 106 -15.87 -17.01 -6.99
CA THR A 106 -15.54 -18.42 -6.77
C THR A 106 -16.80 -19.28 -6.67
N ASP A 107 -16.66 -20.58 -6.93
CA ASP A 107 -17.79 -21.50 -6.76
C ASP A 107 -18.20 -21.64 -5.29
N LYS A 108 -17.24 -21.54 -4.35
CA LYS A 108 -17.48 -21.71 -2.92
C LYS A 108 -18.30 -20.57 -2.30
N TYR A 109 -17.89 -19.33 -2.51
CA TYR A 109 -18.53 -18.16 -1.87
C TYR A 109 -19.28 -17.24 -2.85
N GLY A 110 -19.27 -17.58 -4.15
CA GLY A 110 -19.76 -16.70 -5.19
C GLY A 110 -18.88 -15.46 -5.30
N PHE A 111 -19.50 -14.29 -5.40
CA PHE A 111 -18.83 -13.01 -5.30
C PHE A 111 -18.53 -12.68 -3.83
N SER A 112 -17.26 -12.51 -3.48
CA SER A 112 -16.83 -12.14 -2.13
C SER A 112 -15.89 -10.94 -2.13
N ILE A 113 -16.00 -10.09 -1.09
CA ILE A 113 -15.17 -8.90 -0.91
C ILE A 113 -14.66 -8.81 0.54
N VAL A 114 -13.37 -8.52 0.71
CA VAL A 114 -12.80 -8.05 1.98
C VAL A 114 -13.05 -6.55 2.13
N THR A 115 -14.26 -6.20 2.56
CA THR A 115 -14.85 -4.86 2.49
C THR A 115 -14.02 -3.78 3.17
N VAL A 116 -13.46 -4.06 4.34
CA VAL A 116 -12.66 -3.07 5.07
C VAL A 116 -11.37 -2.69 4.34
N ASN A 117 -10.69 -3.65 3.70
CA ASN A 117 -9.50 -3.38 2.91
C ASN A 117 -9.85 -2.49 1.72
N VAL A 118 -10.96 -2.77 1.02
CA VAL A 118 -11.45 -1.96 -0.09
C VAL A 118 -11.66 -0.51 0.36
N VAL A 119 -12.40 -0.29 1.44
CA VAL A 119 -12.68 1.06 1.95
C VAL A 119 -11.40 1.80 2.33
N MET A 120 -10.48 1.14 3.05
CA MET A 120 -9.20 1.75 3.44
C MET A 120 -8.32 2.10 2.23
N MET A 121 -8.19 1.19 1.26
CA MET A 121 -7.38 1.42 0.05
C MET A 121 -8.00 2.52 -0.83
N LEU A 122 -9.32 2.56 -0.98
CA LEU A 122 -10.02 3.63 -1.71
C LEU A 122 -9.87 4.99 -1.00
N LEU A 123 -9.91 5.03 0.34
CA LEU A 123 -9.62 6.26 1.07
C LEU A 123 -8.21 6.79 0.76
N VAL A 124 -7.21 5.90 0.74
CA VAL A 124 -5.84 6.26 0.35
C VAL A 124 -5.80 6.75 -1.10
N ALA A 125 -6.44 6.04 -2.02
CA ALA A 125 -6.54 6.43 -3.42
C ALA A 125 -7.11 7.85 -3.60
N LEU A 126 -8.22 8.14 -2.91
CA LEU A 126 -8.86 9.45 -2.94
C LEU A 126 -7.93 10.56 -2.43
N LEU A 127 -7.14 10.31 -1.37
CA LEU A 127 -6.18 11.29 -0.87
C LEU A 127 -5.04 11.54 -1.85
N TRP A 128 -4.53 10.50 -2.53
CA TRP A 128 -3.52 10.65 -3.58
C TRP A 128 -4.05 11.43 -4.77
N MET A 129 -5.25 11.10 -5.26
CA MET A 129 -5.90 11.82 -6.36
C MET A 129 -6.25 13.27 -5.98
N ARG A 130 -6.70 13.50 -4.75
CA ARG A 130 -6.97 14.84 -4.22
C ARG A 130 -5.71 15.71 -4.22
N GLU A 131 -4.57 15.16 -3.79
CA GLU A 131 -3.30 15.88 -3.81
C GLU A 131 -2.77 16.09 -5.23
N ALA A 132 -2.99 15.11 -6.14
CA ALA A 132 -2.73 15.29 -7.56
C ALA A 132 -3.56 16.43 -8.16
N TRP A 133 -4.85 16.54 -7.81
CA TRP A 133 -5.72 17.59 -8.32
C TRP A 133 -5.30 18.98 -7.84
N ARG A 134 -4.93 19.08 -6.55
CA ARG A 134 -4.47 20.33 -5.94
C ARG A 134 -3.11 20.79 -6.45
N GLY A 135 -2.25 19.86 -6.90
CA GLY A 135 -0.91 20.17 -7.41
C GLY A 135 0.05 20.79 -6.38
N SER A 136 -0.30 20.73 -5.09
CA SER A 136 0.47 21.36 -4.02
C SER A 136 1.65 20.52 -3.54
N SER A 137 1.49 19.20 -3.55
CA SER A 137 2.52 18.28 -3.09
C SER A 137 3.55 18.06 -4.20
N ARG A 138 4.83 18.35 -3.90
CA ARG A 138 5.94 18.20 -4.85
C ARG A 138 6.84 17.06 -4.39
N LEU A 139 6.87 15.99 -5.17
CA LEU A 139 7.75 14.85 -4.93
C LEU A 139 9.17 15.25 -5.35
N THR A 140 10.04 15.39 -4.35
CA THR A 140 11.43 15.81 -4.51
C THR A 140 12.32 14.89 -3.69
N PHE A 141 13.63 14.94 -3.90
CA PHE A 141 14.59 14.19 -3.08
C PHE A 141 15.36 15.10 -2.11
N GLY A 142 14.77 16.26 -1.76
CA GLY A 142 15.44 17.27 -0.93
C GLY A 142 15.67 16.83 0.53
N ASN A 143 15.02 15.77 0.99
CA ASN A 143 15.25 15.17 2.31
C ASN A 143 16.14 13.92 2.23
N LEU A 144 16.85 13.71 1.12
CA LEU A 144 17.88 12.69 1.00
C LEU A 144 19.16 13.12 1.70
N ASN A 145 19.50 12.44 2.80
CA ASN A 145 20.74 12.64 3.55
C ASN A 145 21.17 11.31 4.19
N ARG A 146 22.30 11.27 4.90
CA ARG A 146 22.81 10.05 5.54
C ARG A 146 21.79 9.37 6.48
N ARG A 147 20.87 10.12 7.11
CA ARG A 147 19.84 9.58 8.02
C ARG A 147 18.62 9.01 7.31
N THR A 148 18.45 9.27 6.01
CA THR A 148 17.30 8.81 5.21
C THR A 148 17.71 7.99 4.00
N ALA A 149 19.00 7.93 3.67
CA ALA A 149 19.52 7.15 2.56
C ALA A 149 19.18 5.65 2.68
N TRP A 150 19.09 5.12 3.90
CA TRP A 150 18.66 3.74 4.16
C TRP A 150 17.24 3.42 3.67
N LEU A 151 16.39 4.42 3.42
CA LEU A 151 15.07 4.21 2.84
C LEU A 151 15.12 3.74 1.38
N ILE A 152 16.18 4.11 0.65
CA ILE A 152 16.36 3.75 -0.77
C ILE A 152 16.50 2.23 -0.94
N PRO A 153 17.43 1.52 -0.27
CA PRO A 153 17.55 0.07 -0.44
C PRO A 153 16.28 -0.67 -0.01
N VAL A 154 15.53 -0.18 0.98
CA VAL A 154 14.24 -0.77 1.37
C VAL A 154 13.22 -0.63 0.23
N ALA A 155 13.11 0.55 -0.39
CA ALA A 155 12.22 0.75 -1.53
C ALA A 155 12.65 -0.08 -2.76
N LEU A 156 13.94 -0.19 -3.04
CA LEU A 156 14.46 -1.05 -4.12
C LEU A 156 14.15 -2.52 -3.86
N PHE A 157 14.31 -2.99 -2.62
CA PHE A 157 13.93 -4.35 -2.24
C PHE A 157 12.43 -4.59 -2.45
N CYS A 158 11.58 -3.63 -2.05
CA CYS A 158 10.13 -3.77 -2.25
C CYS A 158 9.71 -3.73 -3.72
N LEU A 159 10.42 -2.96 -4.54
CA LEU A 159 10.19 -2.88 -5.98
C LEU A 159 10.68 -4.14 -6.70
N TRP A 160 11.83 -4.68 -6.29
CA TRP A 160 12.36 -5.92 -6.83
C TRP A 160 11.51 -7.13 -6.42
N TRP A 161 11.15 -7.20 -5.15
CA TRP A 161 10.38 -8.27 -4.52
C TRP A 161 10.83 -9.67 -4.99
N PRO A 162 12.06 -10.10 -4.62
CA PRO A 162 12.69 -11.33 -5.11
C PRO A 162 12.02 -12.60 -4.56
N MET A 163 10.80 -12.89 -5.01
CA MET A 163 9.96 -13.98 -4.51
C MET A 163 9.24 -14.66 -5.66
N ASP A 164 9.28 -15.98 -5.70
CA ASP A 164 8.51 -16.78 -6.65
C ASP A 164 7.08 -16.96 -6.15
N MET A 165 6.16 -16.15 -6.68
CA MET A 165 4.74 -16.21 -6.34
C MET A 165 4.02 -17.44 -6.93
N MET A 166 4.65 -18.15 -7.89
CA MET A 166 4.09 -19.34 -8.52
C MET A 166 4.48 -20.63 -7.80
N ARG A 167 5.63 -20.64 -7.10
CA ARG A 167 6.15 -21.81 -6.37
C ARG A 167 6.22 -21.58 -4.86
N GLY A 168 5.08 -21.20 -4.27
CA GLY A 168 4.94 -21.21 -2.81
C GLY A 168 5.56 -20.01 -2.06
N ALA A 169 5.80 -18.89 -2.73
CA ALA A 169 6.31 -17.66 -2.13
C ALA A 169 7.70 -17.79 -1.48
N GLU A 170 8.54 -18.66 -2.05
CA GLU A 170 9.93 -18.81 -1.65
C GLU A 170 10.82 -17.67 -2.23
N PRO A 171 11.95 -17.32 -1.58
CA PRO A 171 12.86 -16.32 -2.10
C PRO A 171 13.50 -16.78 -3.42
N ASP A 172 13.40 -15.94 -4.45
CA ASP A 172 14.10 -16.09 -5.72
C ASP A 172 14.79 -14.76 -6.07
N PHE A 173 16.12 -14.75 -5.93
CA PHE A 173 16.96 -13.58 -6.16
C PHE A 173 17.30 -13.35 -7.65
N SER A 174 16.46 -13.84 -8.56
CA SER A 174 16.60 -13.51 -9.97
C SER A 174 16.35 -12.01 -10.23
N PRO A 175 17.26 -11.29 -10.91
CA PRO A 175 17.06 -9.89 -11.29
C PRO A 175 15.83 -9.66 -12.18
N ILE A 176 15.33 -10.71 -12.83
CA ILE A 176 14.16 -10.62 -13.72
C ILE A 176 12.91 -10.13 -12.98
N HIS A 177 12.80 -10.41 -11.68
CA HIS A 177 11.67 -9.97 -10.85
C HIS A 177 11.54 -8.45 -10.79
N LEU A 178 12.63 -7.71 -11.02
CA LEU A 178 12.57 -6.25 -11.08
C LEU A 178 11.76 -5.76 -12.29
N PHE A 179 11.75 -6.51 -13.39
CA PHE A 179 11.10 -6.12 -14.65
C PHE A 179 9.82 -6.90 -14.93
N ALA A 180 9.74 -8.16 -14.49
CA ALA A 180 8.63 -9.07 -14.75
C ALA A 180 7.89 -9.52 -13.48
N GLY A 181 8.35 -9.11 -12.29
CA GLY A 181 7.75 -9.51 -11.02
C GLY A 181 6.39 -8.88 -10.77
N GLY A 182 5.67 -9.43 -9.79
CA GLY A 182 4.30 -9.01 -9.43
C GLY A 182 4.23 -7.83 -8.45
N SER A 183 5.35 -7.22 -8.07
CA SER A 183 5.39 -6.24 -6.98
C SER A 183 4.52 -5.02 -7.28
N ALA A 184 4.59 -4.46 -8.49
CA ALA A 184 3.81 -3.29 -8.88
C ALA A 184 2.28 -3.51 -8.85
N MET A 185 1.80 -4.76 -8.84
CA MET A 185 0.37 -5.08 -8.77
C MET A 185 -0.16 -5.22 -7.34
N ALA A 186 0.73 -5.26 -6.34
CA ALA A 186 0.39 -5.58 -4.97
C ALA A 186 0.50 -4.35 -4.04
N PHE A 187 -0.44 -4.25 -3.09
CA PHE A 187 -0.48 -3.13 -2.14
C PHE A 187 0.75 -3.15 -1.22
N CYS A 188 1.10 -4.34 -0.74
CA CYS A 188 2.11 -4.56 0.28
C CYS A 188 3.54 -4.15 -0.14
N PRO A 189 4.05 -4.52 -1.34
CA PRO A 189 5.33 -4.02 -1.84
C PRO A 189 5.32 -2.53 -2.19
N MET A 190 4.26 -2.02 -2.84
CA MET A 190 4.30 -0.66 -3.40
C MET A 190 4.03 0.44 -2.38
N THR A 191 3.23 0.17 -1.35
CA THR A 191 2.98 1.16 -0.28
C THR A 191 4.26 1.63 0.43
N PRO A 192 5.21 0.76 0.84
CA PRO A 192 6.52 1.18 1.32
C PRO A 192 7.27 2.06 0.33
N VAL A 193 7.26 1.73 -0.97
CA VAL A 193 7.90 2.53 -2.02
C VAL A 193 7.31 3.94 -2.06
N PHE A 194 5.98 4.05 -2.08
CA PHE A 194 5.29 5.34 -2.11
C PHE A 194 5.52 6.15 -0.83
N LEU A 195 5.50 5.51 0.34
CA LEU A 195 5.84 6.14 1.61
C LEU A 195 7.28 6.65 1.65
N VAL A 196 8.23 5.88 1.12
CA VAL A 196 9.64 6.29 1.00
C VAL A 196 9.76 7.54 0.12
N LEU A 197 9.06 7.61 -1.02
CA LEU A 197 9.06 8.80 -1.87
C LEU A 197 8.52 10.05 -1.13
N LEU A 198 7.43 9.88 -0.37
CA LEU A 198 6.89 10.96 0.47
C LEU A 198 7.87 11.38 1.58
N LEU A 199 8.59 10.43 2.19
CA LEU A 199 9.54 10.67 3.28
C LEU A 199 10.86 11.31 2.80
N LEU A 200 11.29 11.01 1.57
CA LEU A 200 12.47 11.62 0.93
C LEU A 200 12.19 13.01 0.35
N SER A 201 10.91 13.37 0.25
CA SER A 201 10.47 14.72 -0.10
C SER A 201 10.54 15.68 1.10
N LYS A 202 11.20 16.83 0.92
CA LYS A 202 11.49 17.79 2.01
C LYS A 202 10.30 18.71 2.31
N GLU A 203 9.72 19.26 1.26
CA GLU A 203 8.80 20.40 1.31
C GLU A 203 7.47 20.08 0.63
N ASN A 204 6.40 20.72 1.12
CA ASN A 204 5.04 20.70 0.56
C ASN A 204 4.31 19.35 0.48
N ILE A 205 4.85 18.25 1.01
CA ILE A 205 4.05 17.02 1.18
C ILE A 205 2.94 17.25 2.20
N ASP A 206 1.71 16.95 1.79
CA ASP A 206 0.52 16.94 2.63
C ASP A 206 0.66 15.91 3.76
N LEU A 207 0.51 16.39 5.00
CA LEU A 207 0.69 15.54 6.18
C LEU A 207 -0.41 14.47 6.27
N THR A 208 -1.63 14.82 5.86
CA THR A 208 -2.78 13.92 5.89
C THR A 208 -2.54 12.73 4.97
N LEU A 209 -2.10 12.98 3.74
CA LEU A 209 -1.72 11.95 2.77
C LEU A 209 -0.72 10.96 3.37
N LEU A 210 0.39 11.47 3.93
CA LEU A 210 1.42 10.62 4.53
C LEU A 210 0.87 9.81 5.70
N ARG A 211 0.15 10.44 6.64
CA ARG A 211 -0.34 9.75 7.84
C ARG A 211 -1.38 8.70 7.53
N VAL A 212 -2.35 8.99 6.67
CA VAL A 212 -3.42 8.05 6.36
C VAL A 212 -2.86 6.87 5.55
N THR A 213 -1.99 7.13 4.56
CA THR A 213 -1.30 6.06 3.81
C THR A 213 -0.49 5.17 4.75
N ALA A 214 0.27 5.77 5.68
CA ALA A 214 1.06 5.02 6.65
C ALA A 214 0.19 4.27 7.67
N LEU A 215 -0.94 4.83 8.10
CA LEU A 215 -1.85 4.16 9.03
C LEU A 215 -2.49 2.92 8.39
N VAL A 216 -3.01 3.07 7.18
CA VAL A 216 -3.59 1.95 6.41
C VAL A 216 -2.53 0.91 6.10
N GLY A 217 -1.34 1.33 5.65
CA GLY A 217 -0.20 0.45 5.42
C GLY A 217 0.21 -0.32 6.67
N PHE A 218 0.23 0.33 7.84
CA PHE A 218 0.54 -0.33 9.11
C PHE A 218 -0.52 -1.37 9.50
N ILE A 219 -1.80 -1.02 9.41
CA ILE A 219 -2.91 -1.94 9.75
C ILE A 219 -2.87 -3.20 8.86
N ILE A 220 -2.81 -3.02 7.54
CA ILE A 220 -2.76 -4.13 6.58
C ILE A 220 -1.46 -4.93 6.75
N GLY A 221 -0.34 -4.26 7.03
CA GLY A 221 0.92 -4.94 7.35
C GLY A 221 0.79 -5.83 8.59
N CYS A 222 0.15 -5.35 9.65
CA CYS A 222 -0.11 -6.15 10.85
C CYS A 222 -0.97 -7.38 10.57
N TYR A 223 -1.99 -7.28 9.69
CA TYR A 223 -2.77 -8.45 9.28
C TYR A 223 -1.91 -9.51 8.61
N ASN A 224 -1.01 -9.07 7.72
CA ASN A 224 -0.12 -9.97 6.99
C ASN A 224 1.01 -10.53 7.85
N MET A 225 1.23 -10.06 9.09
CA MET A 225 2.10 -10.75 10.04
C MET A 225 1.51 -12.09 10.47
N GLY A 226 0.20 -12.31 10.29
CA GLY A 226 -0.44 -13.61 10.49
C GLY A 226 0.17 -14.72 9.62
N ASN A 227 0.84 -14.40 8.51
CA ASN A 227 1.55 -15.39 7.70
C ASN A 227 2.64 -16.15 8.50
N PHE A 228 3.25 -15.52 9.52
CA PHE A 228 4.21 -16.21 10.40
C PHE A 228 3.59 -17.35 11.22
N ALA A 229 2.26 -17.36 11.37
CA ALA A 229 1.55 -18.41 12.08
C ALA A 229 1.20 -19.61 11.18
N THR A 230 1.68 -19.64 9.93
CA THR A 230 1.42 -20.74 8.98
C THR A 230 2.72 -21.44 8.61
N ASP A 231 2.66 -22.77 8.42
CA ASP A 231 3.85 -23.62 8.22
C ASP A 231 4.69 -23.23 6.99
N ALA A 232 4.07 -22.66 5.96
CA ALA A 232 4.72 -22.19 4.74
C ALA A 232 4.91 -20.65 4.67
N GLY A 233 4.44 -19.90 5.67
CA GLY A 233 4.32 -18.44 5.56
C GLY A 233 5.48 -17.63 6.11
N PHE A 234 6.59 -18.27 6.53
CA PHE A 234 7.74 -17.56 7.12
C PHE A 234 8.32 -16.50 6.18
N TYR A 235 8.64 -16.87 4.94
CA TYR A 235 9.18 -15.92 3.96
C TYR A 235 8.15 -14.88 3.58
N LEU A 236 6.89 -15.28 3.38
CA LEU A 236 5.82 -14.34 3.09
C LEU A 236 5.64 -13.29 4.20
N GLY A 237 5.70 -13.70 5.46
CA GLY A 237 5.70 -12.81 6.62
C GLY A 237 6.91 -11.85 6.62
N LEU A 238 8.11 -12.36 6.33
CA LEU A 238 9.33 -11.56 6.26
C LEU A 238 9.23 -10.43 5.21
N TYR A 239 8.68 -10.74 4.04
CA TYR A 239 8.51 -9.76 2.96
C TYR A 239 7.47 -8.69 3.27
N HIS A 240 6.60 -8.89 4.25
CA HIS A 240 5.67 -7.87 4.74
C HIS A 240 6.26 -6.95 5.82
N LEU A 241 7.44 -7.27 6.39
CA LEU A 241 8.10 -6.42 7.38
C LEU A 241 8.42 -5.00 6.88
N PRO A 242 8.87 -4.78 5.62
CA PRO A 242 9.05 -3.43 5.09
C PRO A 242 7.78 -2.57 5.15
N LEU A 243 6.61 -3.15 4.87
CA LEU A 243 5.33 -2.45 4.97
C LEU A 243 5.07 -1.98 6.40
N VAL A 244 5.20 -2.87 7.39
CA VAL A 244 5.01 -2.53 8.81
C VAL A 244 6.04 -1.50 9.26
N GLY A 245 7.32 -1.73 8.95
CA GLY A 245 8.45 -0.91 9.39
C GLY A 245 8.43 0.51 8.82
N ILE A 246 8.27 0.66 7.50
CA ILE A 246 8.21 1.98 6.85
C ILE A 246 6.95 2.73 7.25
N SER A 247 5.80 2.05 7.36
CA SER A 247 4.56 2.65 7.83
C SER A 247 4.68 3.18 9.26
N LEU A 248 5.22 2.38 10.18
CA LEU A 248 5.45 2.80 11.56
C LEU A 248 6.45 3.98 11.61
N TYR A 249 7.55 3.90 10.87
CA TYR A 249 8.52 4.98 10.78
C TYR A 249 7.89 6.29 10.27
N ALA A 250 7.05 6.22 9.23
CA ALA A 250 6.32 7.36 8.69
C ALA A 250 5.36 7.98 9.73
N LEU A 251 4.61 7.16 10.46
CA LEU A 251 3.71 7.61 11.53
C LEU A 251 4.48 8.32 12.66
N LEU A 252 5.61 7.74 13.10
CA LEU A 252 6.46 8.32 14.15
C LEU A 252 7.09 9.64 13.73
N LYS A 253 7.65 9.70 12.51
CA LYS A 253 8.25 10.92 11.96
C LYS A 253 7.20 12.03 11.78
N SER A 254 5.99 11.65 11.38
CA SER A 254 4.86 12.57 11.23
C SER A 254 4.39 13.16 12.57
N LYS A 255 4.50 12.44 13.69
CA LYS A 255 4.18 12.97 15.04
C LYS A 255 5.21 14.00 15.52
N ARG A 256 6.51 13.76 15.29
CA ARG A 256 7.59 14.66 15.74
C ARG A 256 7.51 16.05 15.09
N LYS A 257 6.99 16.14 13.86
CA LYS A 257 6.83 17.42 13.13
C LYS A 257 5.61 18.25 13.54
N ASN A 258 4.64 17.69 14.27
CA ASN A 258 3.50 18.46 14.81
C ASN A 258 3.81 19.13 16.16
N LYS A 259 5.02 18.93 16.71
CA LYS A 259 5.48 19.51 17.99
C LYS A 259 6.43 20.71 17.80
N ILE A 260 6.51 21.25 16.59
CA ILE A 260 7.19 22.50 16.24
C ILE A 260 6.11 23.40 15.63
#